data_AF-A0A2E6EBB8-F1
#
_entry.id   AF-A0A2E6EBB8-F1
#
_cell.length_a   1.000
_cell.length_b   1.000
_cell.length_c   1.000
_cell.angle_alpha   90.00
_cell.angle_beta   90.00
_cell.angle_gamma   90.00
#
_symmetry.space_group_name_H-M   'P 1'
#
loop_
_entity.id
_entity.type
_entity.pdbx_description
1 polymer ?
#
loop_
_entity_poly.entity_id
_entity_poly.type
_entity_poly.pdbx_seq_one_letter_code
_entity_poly.pdbx_strand_id
1 'polypeptide(L)'
;PADKTGTPMDADAVVAKTGVRPAQIVDWLSLVGDAADNIPGVPGVGVKTAAALLNEFGSVDGIYDRLAKVKRDKLRESLAAAEADVRRNQSLVALKLDLPGEPALDDLRRGFDDSARLEELYEAWGFNTLLKNLREARQGALFEK
;
A
#
# COMPACT_ATOMS: atom_id res chain seq x y z
N PRO A 1 6.12 -0.32 -1.21
CA PRO A 1 7.19 -1.35 -1.21
C PRO A 1 8.22 -1.11 -0.09
N ALA A 2 8.30 -2.05 0.86
CA ALA A 2 9.40 -2.17 1.81
C ALA A 2 10.71 -2.32 1.02
N ASP A 3 11.71 -1.52 1.34
CA ASP A 3 13.06 -1.70 0.85
C ASP A 3 13.69 -2.96 1.48
N LYS A 4 14.66 -3.57 0.80
CA LYS A 4 15.32 -4.82 1.23
C LYS A 4 16.11 -4.70 2.54
N THR A 5 16.04 -3.55 3.21
CA THR A 5 16.78 -3.21 4.42
C THR A 5 16.16 -3.83 5.67
N GLY A 6 14.87 -4.23 5.61
CA GLY A 6 14.15 -4.74 6.76
C GLY A 6 13.81 -3.67 7.80
N THR A 7 14.08 -2.39 7.50
CA THR A 7 13.70 -1.27 8.35
C THR A 7 12.21 -0.97 8.17
N PRO A 8 11.40 -0.91 9.24
CA PRO A 8 10.01 -0.51 9.14
C PRO A 8 9.88 0.90 8.54
N MET A 9 8.98 1.06 7.57
CA MET A 9 8.65 2.37 7.01
C MET A 9 7.70 3.09 7.96
N ASP A 10 8.23 4.01 8.75
CA ASP A 10 7.46 4.89 9.63
C ASP A 10 6.99 6.16 8.90
N ALA A 11 6.33 7.06 9.64
CA ALA A 11 5.80 8.30 9.09
C ALA A 11 6.88 9.22 8.50
N ASP A 12 8.05 9.29 9.14
CA ASP A 12 9.16 10.13 8.68
C ASP A 12 9.80 9.55 7.41
N ALA A 13 9.94 8.23 7.33
CA ALA A 13 10.39 7.53 6.13
C ALA A 13 9.43 7.74 4.95
N VAL A 14 8.11 7.77 5.20
CA VAL A 14 7.11 8.11 4.16
C VAL A 14 7.32 9.53 3.65
N VAL A 15 7.47 10.51 4.54
CA VAL A 15 7.71 11.90 4.16
C VAL A 15 9.03 12.05 3.40
N ALA A 16 10.11 11.43 3.87
CA ALA A 16 11.41 11.47 3.21
C ALA A 16 11.36 10.89 1.79
N LYS A 17 10.58 9.82 1.58
CA LYS A 17 10.46 9.14 0.28
C LYS A 17 9.53 9.85 -0.69
N THR A 18 8.40 10.37 -0.21
CA THR A 18 7.29 10.83 -1.07
C THR A 18 7.08 12.35 -1.03
N GLY A 19 7.57 13.02 0.00
CA GLY A 19 7.35 14.43 0.26
C GLY A 19 5.98 14.77 0.86
N VAL A 20 5.17 13.77 1.21
CA VAL A 20 3.83 13.95 1.81
C VAL A 20 3.66 13.13 3.08
N ARG A 21 2.67 13.48 3.92
CA ARG A 21 2.36 12.71 5.13
C ARG A 21 1.68 11.37 4.78
N PRO A 22 1.75 10.34 5.64
CA PRO A 22 1.07 9.05 5.40
C PRO A 22 -0.41 9.18 5.03
N ALA A 23 -1.14 10.08 5.68
CA ALA A 23 -2.56 10.33 5.41
C ALA A 23 -2.84 10.89 3.99
N GLN A 24 -1.83 11.36 3.26
CA GLN A 24 -1.95 11.94 1.93
C GLN A 24 -1.51 10.97 0.82
N ILE A 25 -1.15 9.72 1.14
CA ILE A 25 -0.58 8.79 0.15
C ILE A 25 -1.59 8.41 -0.93
N VAL A 26 -2.86 8.22 -0.57
CA VAL A 26 -3.93 7.94 -1.55
C VAL A 26 -4.06 9.10 -2.53
N ASP A 27 -4.09 10.33 -2.02
CA ASP A 27 -4.14 11.55 -2.84
C ASP A 27 -2.91 11.67 -3.74
N TRP A 28 -1.72 11.42 -3.19
CA TRP A 28 -0.47 11.52 -3.94
C TRP A 28 -0.40 10.49 -5.07
N LEU A 29 -0.75 9.23 -4.81
CA LEU A 29 -0.84 8.19 -5.84
C LEU A 29 -1.94 8.49 -6.86
N SER A 30 -3.08 9.05 -6.44
CA SER A 30 -4.16 9.39 -7.38
C SER A 30 -3.74 10.44 -8.42
N LEU A 31 -2.79 11.32 -8.06
CA LEU A 31 -2.23 12.36 -8.92
C LEU A 31 -1.06 11.86 -9.77
N VAL A 32 -0.15 11.07 -9.19
CA VAL A 32 1.07 10.60 -9.87
C VAL A 32 0.80 9.37 -10.74
N GLY A 33 -0.21 8.58 -10.40
CA GLY A 33 -0.49 7.26 -10.96
C GLY A 33 0.29 6.14 -10.28
N ASP A 34 -0.09 4.91 -10.61
CA ASP A 34 0.58 3.68 -10.20
C ASP A 34 0.76 2.75 -11.41
N ALA A 35 2.00 2.61 -11.87
CA ALA A 35 2.31 1.80 -13.04
C ALA A 35 2.14 0.30 -12.78
N ALA A 36 2.30 -0.17 -11.54
CA ALA A 36 2.15 -1.58 -11.21
C ALA A 36 0.69 -2.02 -11.34
N ASP A 37 -0.23 -1.13 -10.97
CA ASP A 37 -1.68 -1.35 -11.04
C ASP A 37 -2.33 -0.76 -12.29
N ASN A 38 -1.53 -0.31 -13.27
CA ASN A 38 -1.99 0.30 -14.53
C ASN A 38 -2.93 1.50 -14.31
N ILE A 39 -2.67 2.29 -13.26
CA ILE A 39 -3.41 3.50 -12.92
C ILE A 39 -2.66 4.70 -13.52
N PRO A 40 -3.19 5.36 -14.56
CA PRO A 40 -2.56 6.56 -15.12
C PRO A 40 -2.68 7.74 -14.15
N GLY A 41 -1.61 8.52 -14.04
CA GLY A 41 -1.61 9.80 -13.31
C GLY A 41 -2.03 10.98 -14.16
N VAL A 42 -2.05 12.16 -13.55
CA VAL A 42 -2.34 13.42 -14.24
C VAL A 42 -1.15 13.83 -15.11
N PRO A 43 -1.34 14.11 -16.41
CA PRO A 43 -0.26 14.55 -17.29
C PRO A 43 0.50 15.76 -16.72
N GLY A 44 1.84 15.64 -16.65
CA GLY A 44 2.69 16.71 -16.12
C GLY A 44 2.69 16.86 -14.59
N VAL A 45 2.02 15.97 -13.86
CA VAL A 45 2.07 15.89 -12.39
C VAL A 45 2.93 14.71 -11.96
N GLY A 46 4.22 14.95 -11.77
CA GLY A 46 5.14 13.97 -11.19
C GLY A 46 5.18 14.01 -9.66
N VAL A 47 5.92 13.07 -9.05
CA VAL A 47 6.14 12.92 -7.60
C VAL A 47 6.31 14.25 -6.85
N LYS A 48 7.22 15.10 -7.31
CA LYS A 48 7.53 16.39 -6.65
C LYS A 48 6.40 17.40 -6.78
N THR A 49 5.72 17.42 -7.92
CA THR A 49 4.61 18.35 -8.18
C THR A 49 3.38 17.96 -7.37
N ALA A 50 3.05 16.67 -7.32
CA ALA A 50 1.98 16.15 -6.47
C ALA A 50 2.24 16.48 -4.98
N ALA A 51 3.47 16.23 -4.50
CA ALA A 51 3.84 16.56 -3.13
C ALA A 51 3.72 18.07 -2.82
N ALA A 52 4.21 18.93 -3.71
CA ALA A 52 4.09 20.38 -3.55
C ALA A 52 2.62 20.83 -3.49
N LEU A 53 1.77 20.32 -4.39
CA LEU A 53 0.34 20.61 -4.39
C LEU A 53 -0.33 20.14 -3.09
N LEU A 54 -0.06 18.92 -2.64
CA LEU A 54 -0.67 18.39 -1.41
C LEU A 54 -0.17 19.07 -0.15
N ASN A 55 1.07 19.56 -0.13
CA ASN A 55 1.57 20.36 0.99
C ASN A 55 0.97 21.77 1.01
N GLU A 56 0.68 22.36 -0.16
CA GLU A 56 0.04 23.68 -0.26
C GLU A 56 -1.47 23.63 0.00
N PHE A 57 -2.15 22.64 -0.58
CA PHE A 57 -3.61 22.56 -0.61
C PHE A 57 -4.20 21.52 0.35
N GLY A 58 -3.36 20.68 0.96
CA GLY A 58 -3.75 19.70 1.99
C GLY A 58 -4.24 18.36 1.45
N SER A 59 -5.13 18.37 0.46
CA SER A 59 -5.73 17.17 -0.13
C SER A 59 -6.11 17.39 -1.60
N VAL A 60 -6.49 16.33 -2.30
CA VAL A 60 -7.10 16.41 -3.65
C VAL A 60 -8.33 17.31 -3.64
N ASP A 61 -9.23 17.18 -2.66
CA ASP A 61 -10.38 18.10 -2.48
C ASP A 61 -9.91 19.55 -2.39
N GLY A 62 -8.91 19.80 -1.53
CA GLY A 62 -8.37 21.13 -1.33
C GLY A 62 -7.72 21.73 -2.57
N ILE A 63 -7.21 20.90 -3.50
CA ILE A 63 -6.68 21.32 -4.80
C ILE A 63 -7.83 21.76 -5.71
N TYR A 64 -8.86 20.91 -5.85
CA TYR A 64 -9.98 21.17 -6.78
C TYR A 64 -10.88 22.32 -6.31
N ASP A 65 -11.16 22.44 -5.02
CA ASP A 65 -11.91 23.56 -4.42
C ASP A 65 -11.23 24.92 -4.66
N ARG A 66 -9.91 24.92 -4.85
CA ARG A 66 -9.07 26.11 -5.01
C ARG A 66 -8.24 26.07 -6.28
N LEU A 67 -8.74 25.39 -7.32
CA LEU A 67 -7.99 25.13 -8.54
C LEU A 67 -7.48 26.41 -9.20
N ALA A 68 -8.26 27.49 -9.13
CA ALA A 68 -7.88 28.81 -9.62
C ALA A 68 -6.58 29.38 -8.99
N LYS A 69 -6.21 28.94 -7.78
CA LYS A 69 -4.97 29.37 -7.09
C LYS A 69 -3.72 28.63 -7.56
N VAL A 70 -3.86 27.54 -8.31
CA VAL A 70 -2.71 26.83 -8.91
C VAL A 70 -2.05 27.76 -9.93
N LYS A 71 -0.86 28.28 -9.62
CA LYS A 71 -0.24 29.40 -10.36
C LYS A 71 0.07 29.12 -11.84
N ARG A 72 0.34 27.86 -12.19
CA ARG A 72 0.76 27.47 -13.55
C ARG A 72 -0.47 27.09 -14.38
N ASP A 73 -0.81 27.88 -15.39
CA ASP A 73 -2.03 27.69 -16.19
C ASP A 73 -2.12 26.31 -16.84
N LYS A 74 -1.05 25.84 -17.50
CA LYS A 74 -1.04 24.48 -18.10
C LYS A 74 -1.23 23.35 -17.08
N LEU A 75 -0.71 23.52 -15.87
CA LEU A 75 -0.90 22.54 -14.79
C LEU A 75 -2.36 22.58 -14.30
N ARG A 76 -2.93 23.79 -14.16
CA ARG A 76 -4.32 24.00 -13.78
C ARG A 76 -5.27 23.36 -14.78
N GLU A 77 -5.05 23.58 -16.08
CA GLU A 77 -5.81 22.96 -17.17
C GLU A 77 -5.74 21.44 -17.14
N SER A 78 -4.54 20.88 -16.94
CA SER A 78 -4.36 19.42 -16.87
C SER A 78 -5.06 18.81 -15.66
N LEU A 79 -5.03 19.48 -14.50
CA LEU A 79 -5.74 19.04 -13.31
C LEU A 79 -7.26 19.07 -13.53
N ALA A 80 -7.78 20.17 -14.11
CA ALA A 80 -9.20 20.30 -14.45
C ALA A 80 -9.67 19.19 -15.40
N ALA A 81 -8.88 18.91 -16.45
CA ALA A 81 -9.20 17.87 -17.42
C ALA A 81 -9.19 16.45 -16.81
N ALA A 82 -8.40 16.23 -15.76
CA ALA A 82 -8.20 14.92 -15.14
C ALA A 82 -9.02 14.71 -13.85
N GLU A 83 -9.90 15.63 -13.46
CA GLU A 83 -10.60 15.54 -12.15
C GLU A 83 -11.34 14.21 -11.95
N ALA A 84 -12.12 13.78 -12.94
CA ALA A 84 -12.85 12.52 -12.87
C ALA A 84 -11.90 11.31 -12.73
N ASP A 85 -10.75 11.33 -13.42
CA ASP A 85 -9.74 10.29 -13.32
C ASP A 85 -9.08 10.27 -11.95
N VAL A 86 -8.72 11.43 -11.39
CA VAL A 86 -8.13 11.54 -10.05
C VAL A 86 -9.09 11.00 -8.99
N ARG A 87 -10.38 11.37 -9.07
CA ARG A 87 -11.43 10.87 -8.17
C ARG A 87 -11.60 9.35 -8.26
N ARG A 88 -11.60 8.81 -9.47
CA ARG A 88 -11.61 7.35 -9.69
C ARG A 88 -10.36 6.71 -9.08
N ASN A 89 -9.19 7.30 -9.32
CA ASN A 89 -7.92 6.77 -8.83
C ASN A 89 -7.88 6.75 -7.29
N GLN A 90 -8.40 7.78 -6.59
CA GLN A 90 -8.54 7.75 -5.13
C GLN A 90 -9.31 6.50 -4.66
N SER A 91 -10.39 6.14 -5.36
CA SER A 91 -11.21 4.97 -5.03
C SER A 91 -10.49 3.65 -5.33
N LEU A 92 -9.67 3.61 -6.39
CA LEU A 92 -8.91 2.41 -6.77
C LEU A 92 -7.72 2.16 -5.83
N VAL A 93 -7.06 3.23 -5.38
CA VAL A 93 -5.85 3.15 -4.55
C VAL A 93 -6.19 3.00 -3.06
N ALA A 94 -7.34 3.51 -2.61
CA ALA A 94 -7.73 3.42 -1.22
C ALA A 94 -7.92 1.96 -0.77
N LEU A 95 -7.37 1.63 0.40
CA LEU A 95 -7.63 0.35 1.05
C LEU A 95 -9.08 0.28 1.52
N LYS A 96 -9.72 -0.87 1.30
CA LYS A 96 -11.03 -1.17 1.88
C LYS A 96 -10.85 -1.61 3.34
N LEU A 97 -11.38 -0.82 4.27
CA LEU A 97 -11.22 -1.03 5.72
C LEU A 97 -12.46 -1.66 6.40
N ASP A 98 -13.50 -1.94 5.62
CA ASP A 98 -14.79 -2.43 6.09
C ASP A 98 -15.10 -3.81 5.50
N LEU A 99 -14.17 -4.77 5.66
CA LEU A 99 -14.37 -6.11 5.12
C LEU A 99 -15.30 -6.92 6.05
N PRO A 100 -16.36 -7.55 5.52
CA PRO A 100 -17.19 -8.43 6.33
C PRO A 100 -16.45 -9.73 6.64
N GLY A 101 -16.62 -10.25 7.86
CA GLY A 101 -16.06 -11.54 8.26
C GLY A 101 -14.56 -11.51 8.57
N GLU A 102 -14.04 -10.37 9.02
CA GLU A 102 -12.66 -10.28 9.50
C GLU A 102 -12.43 -11.23 10.69
N PRO A 103 -11.34 -12.03 10.67
CA PRO A 103 -10.99 -12.90 11.79
C PRO A 103 -10.63 -12.07 13.03
N ALA A 104 -10.87 -12.61 14.22
CA ALA A 104 -10.36 -11.99 15.43
C ALA A 104 -8.83 -12.08 15.45
N LEU A 105 -8.16 -11.14 16.12
CA LEU A 105 -6.68 -11.17 16.24
C LEU A 105 -6.18 -12.49 16.85
N ASP A 106 -6.97 -13.10 17.73
CA ASP A 106 -6.62 -14.39 18.34
C ASP A 106 -6.70 -15.56 17.35
N ASP A 107 -7.56 -15.49 16.33
CA ASP A 107 -7.65 -16.49 15.25
C ASP A 107 -6.41 -16.45 14.34
N LEU A 108 -5.65 -15.35 14.36
CA LEU A 108 -4.43 -15.14 13.56
C LEU A 108 -3.15 -15.57 14.31
N ARG A 109 -3.27 -16.14 15.51
CA ARG A 109 -2.12 -16.68 16.24
C ARG A 109 -1.49 -17.80 15.42
N ARG A 110 -0.16 -17.79 15.29
CA ARG A 110 0.55 -18.85 14.59
C ARG A 110 0.36 -20.17 15.33
N GLY A 111 -0.13 -21.18 14.61
CA GLY A 111 -0.40 -22.53 15.11
C GLY A 111 0.05 -23.61 14.13
N PHE A 112 -0.37 -24.85 14.41
CA PHE A 112 0.00 -26.05 13.66
C PHE A 112 -1.23 -26.82 13.17
N ASP A 113 -2.31 -26.11 12.86
CA ASP A 113 -3.68 -26.63 12.84
C ASP A 113 -3.92 -27.77 11.82
N ASP A 114 -3.06 -27.94 10.81
CA ASP A 114 -3.04 -29.12 9.94
C ASP A 114 -1.63 -29.50 9.45
N SER A 115 -0.73 -29.73 10.42
CA SER A 115 0.66 -30.12 10.11
C SER A 115 0.77 -31.42 9.30
N ALA A 116 -0.16 -32.36 9.49
CA ALA A 116 -0.13 -33.65 8.79
C ALA A 116 -0.34 -33.45 7.28
N ARG A 117 -1.36 -32.68 6.90
CA ARG A 117 -1.61 -32.33 5.50
C ARG A 117 -0.48 -31.49 4.90
N LEU A 118 0.11 -30.59 5.68
CA LEU A 118 1.28 -29.81 5.23
C LEU A 118 2.49 -30.70 4.94
N GLU A 119 2.76 -31.73 5.75
CA GLU A 119 3.83 -32.70 5.49
C GLU A 119 3.59 -33.43 4.17
N GLU A 120 2.38 -33.95 3.93
CA GLU A 120 2.01 -34.63 2.68
C GLU A 120 2.20 -33.72 1.45
N LEU A 121 1.76 -32.46 1.53
CA LEU A 121 1.92 -31.49 0.45
C LEU A 121 3.39 -31.14 0.19
N TYR A 122 4.19 -30.95 1.25
CA TYR A 122 5.61 -30.64 1.10
C TYR A 122 6.40 -31.81 0.53
N GLU A 123 6.06 -33.05 0.89
CA GLU A 123 6.64 -34.25 0.28
C GLU A 123 6.25 -34.35 -1.20
N ALA A 124 4.96 -34.18 -1.52
CA ALA A 124 4.47 -34.24 -2.89
C ALA A 124 5.08 -33.17 -3.81
N TRP A 125 5.37 -31.98 -3.28
CA TRP A 125 5.96 -30.87 -4.04
C TRP A 125 7.50 -30.79 -3.93
N GLY A 126 8.12 -31.66 -3.14
CA GLY A 126 9.58 -31.70 -2.97
C GLY A 126 10.16 -30.51 -2.18
N PHE A 127 9.37 -29.89 -1.31
CA PHE A 127 9.80 -28.76 -0.48
C PHE A 127 10.59 -29.22 0.76
N ASN A 128 11.73 -29.88 0.52
CA ASN A 128 12.54 -30.55 1.54
C ASN A 128 12.96 -29.63 2.72
N THR A 129 13.31 -28.38 2.46
CA THR A 129 13.67 -27.41 3.51
C THR A 129 12.48 -27.03 4.38
N LEU A 130 11.31 -26.78 3.77
CA LEU A 130 10.09 -26.45 4.52
C LEU A 130 9.59 -27.65 5.32
N LEU A 131 9.69 -28.86 4.78
CA LEU A 131 9.37 -30.10 5.47
C LEU A 131 10.24 -30.31 6.72
N LYS A 132 11.56 -30.10 6.58
CA LYS A 132 12.49 -30.16 7.72
C LYS A 132 12.11 -29.13 8.79
N ASN A 133 11.91 -27.87 8.40
CA ASN A 133 11.57 -26.79 9.33
C ASN A 133 10.23 -27.05 10.05
N LEU A 134 9.23 -27.60 9.34
CA LEU A 134 7.93 -27.95 9.93
C LEU A 134 8.08 -29.03 11.01
N ARG A 135 8.86 -30.08 10.72
CA ARG A 135 9.12 -31.18 11.67
C ARG A 135 9.87 -30.70 12.91
N GLU A 136 10.86 -29.83 12.75
CA GLU A 136 11.63 -29.23 13.86
C GLU A 136 10.76 -28.28 14.71
N ALA A 137 9.99 -27.40 14.07
CA ALA A 137 9.13 -26.45 14.77
C ALA A 137 8.01 -27.15 15.57
N ARG A 138 7.43 -28.24 15.03
CA ARG A 138 6.45 -29.06 15.74
C ARG A 138 7.05 -29.72 16.99
N GLN A 139 8.28 -30.22 16.90
CA GLN A 139 8.96 -30.79 18.05
C GLN A 139 9.18 -29.74 19.13
N GLY A 140 9.69 -28.55 18.79
CA GLY A 140 9.89 -27.46 19.76
C GLY A 140 8.61 -27.07 20.51
N ALA A 141 7.49 -26.92 19.80
CA ALA A 141 6.21 -26.56 20.41
C ALA A 141 5.59 -27.64 21.32
N LEU A 142 5.98 -28.91 21.15
CA LEU A 142 5.57 -30.01 22.04
C LEU A 142 6.36 -30.05 23.35
N PHE A 143 7.56 -29.46 23.39
CA PHE A 143 8.47 -29.49 24.55
C PHE A 143 8.52 -28.16 25.34
N GLU A 144 7.90 -27.08 24.84
CA GLU A 144 7.75 -25.79 25.54
C GLU A 144 6.44 -25.66 26.35
N LYS A 145 5.71 -26.76 26.58
CA LYS A 145 4.55 -26.81 27.48
C LYS A 145 4.91 -27.21 28.91
#